data_AF-A0A8J7TL67-F1
#
_entry.id   AF-A0A8J7TL67-F1
#
_cell.length_a   1.000
_cell.length_b   1.000
_cell.length_c   1.000
_cell.angle_alpha   90.00
_cell.angle_beta   90.00
_cell.angle_gamma   90.00
#
_symmetry.space_group_name_H-M   'P 1'
#
loop_
_entity.id
_entity.type
_entity.pdbx_description
1 polymer ?
#
loop_
_entity_poly.entity_id
_entity_poly.type
_entity_poly.pdbx_seq_one_letter_code
_entity_poly.pdbx_strand_id
1 'polypeptide(L)'
;MGYEIQAVIAKISTLSLLVPSSKYVRIVSLEQGYGLVPLVDELFEELHSVGPDCIAQSDPLDGFCKLSKPVIAQLEMLSNLGAVAYVEAEFFGGMGGQSSIAWINGSVSFGPEHAEDAINKVLLHLGVQAKRKHDEFDSLGLGRYRHTKSWFNTERRKP
;
A
#
# COMPACT_ATOMS: atom_id res chain seq x y z
N MET A 1 -9.46 -19.55 -4.81
CA MET A 1 -8.10 -19.04 -5.10
C MET A 1 -8.03 -17.66 -4.44
N GLY A 2 -7.18 -17.49 -3.43
CA GLY A 2 -7.14 -16.24 -2.66
C GLY A 2 -6.42 -15.12 -3.39
N TYR A 3 -6.76 -13.88 -3.03
CA TYR A 3 -6.03 -12.67 -3.37
C TYR A 3 -5.70 -11.96 -2.07
N GLU A 4 -4.43 -11.63 -1.88
CA GLU A 4 -3.91 -10.96 -0.69
C GLU A 4 -2.92 -9.89 -1.12
N ILE A 5 -3.21 -8.65 -0.77
CA ILE A 5 -2.29 -7.53 -0.95
C ILE A 5 -2.31 -6.67 0.31
N GLN A 6 -1.14 -6.33 0.83
CA GLN A 6 -0.97 -5.22 1.78
C GLN A 6 0.16 -4.36 1.22
N ALA A 7 -0.14 -3.13 0.80
CA ALA A 7 0.83 -2.36 0.06
C ALA A 7 0.63 -0.85 0.17
N VAL A 8 1.73 -0.13 0.03
CA VAL A 8 1.78 1.31 -0.16
C VAL A 8 1.82 1.61 -1.66
N ILE A 9 0.98 2.53 -2.12
CA ILE A 9 0.91 2.96 -3.52
C ILE A 9 1.09 4.48 -3.58
N ALA A 10 2.02 4.94 -4.41
CA ALA A 10 2.27 6.36 -4.65
C ALA A 10 2.93 6.56 -6.02
N LYS A 11 3.14 7.81 -6.42
CA LYS A 11 3.95 8.10 -7.62
C LYS A 11 5.35 7.53 -7.46
N ILE A 12 5.91 6.98 -8.54
CA ILE A 12 7.25 6.38 -8.49
C ILE A 12 8.32 7.43 -8.15
N SER A 13 8.10 8.70 -8.54
CA SER A 13 8.94 9.82 -8.14
C SER A 13 8.95 9.99 -6.62
N THR A 14 7.79 9.95 -5.96
CA THR A 14 7.66 10.03 -4.50
C THR A 14 8.32 8.85 -3.82
N LEU A 15 8.08 7.62 -4.29
CA LEU A 15 8.69 6.42 -3.73
C LEU A 15 10.21 6.39 -3.92
N SER A 16 10.73 6.88 -5.06
CA SER A 16 12.16 6.89 -5.34
C SER A 16 12.97 7.84 -4.45
N LEU A 17 12.30 8.81 -3.81
CA LEU A 17 12.91 9.70 -2.84
C LEU A 17 13.07 9.04 -1.46
N LEU A 18 12.39 7.90 -1.21
CA LEU A 18 12.70 7.07 -0.06
C LEU A 18 14.11 6.51 -0.26
N VAL A 19 15.05 6.95 0.57
CA VAL A 19 16.29 6.22 0.78
C VAL A 19 15.87 4.90 1.41
N PRO A 20 16.09 3.73 0.78
CA PRO A 20 15.71 2.46 1.38
C PRO A 20 16.59 2.24 2.62
N SER A 21 16.10 2.64 3.79
CA SER A 21 16.77 2.40 5.07
C SER A 21 16.73 0.92 5.44
N SER A 22 15.79 0.18 4.85
CA SER A 22 15.54 -1.24 5.06
C SER A 22 15.78 -2.05 3.79
N LYS A 23 16.35 -3.26 3.95
CA LYS A 23 16.48 -4.27 2.89
C LYS A 23 15.12 -4.86 2.46
N TYR A 24 14.07 -4.68 3.26
CA TYR A 24 12.72 -5.16 3.00
C TYR A 24 11.85 -4.12 2.28
N VAL A 25 12.33 -2.89 2.11
CA VAL A 25 11.68 -1.90 1.23
C VAL A 25 12.05 -2.22 -0.23
N ARG A 26 11.04 -2.58 -1.01
CA ARG A 26 11.18 -2.71 -2.47
C ARG A 26 10.12 -1.90 -3.19
N ILE A 27 10.57 -1.13 -4.17
CA ILE A 27 9.70 -0.35 -5.05
C ILE A 27 9.50 -1.17 -6.32
N VAL A 28 8.25 -1.55 -6.59
CA VAL A 28 7.84 -2.22 -7.82
C VAL A 28 7.15 -1.20 -8.71
N SER A 29 7.64 -1.02 -9.93
CA SER A 29 7.01 -0.13 -10.90
C SER A 29 5.65 -0.66 -11.33
N LEU A 30 4.64 0.21 -11.24
CA LEU A 30 3.31 0.01 -11.78
C LEU A 30 3.12 0.86 -13.04
N GLU A 31 1.94 0.77 -13.65
CA GLU A 31 1.56 1.60 -14.78
C GLU A 31 1.34 3.08 -14.36
N GLN A 32 1.24 3.98 -15.34
CA GLN A 32 0.88 5.40 -15.14
C GLN A 32 1.83 6.19 -14.22
N GLY A 33 3.07 5.73 -14.09
CA GLY A 33 4.10 6.37 -13.27
C GLY A 33 3.88 6.18 -11.76
N TYR A 34 3.07 5.20 -11.36
CA TYR A 34 2.96 4.79 -9.97
C TYR A 34 3.95 3.68 -9.64
N GLY A 35 4.20 3.50 -8.35
CA GLY A 35 4.88 2.34 -7.83
C GLY A 35 4.14 1.77 -6.63
N LEU A 36 4.57 0.58 -6.26
CA LEU A 36 4.05 -0.18 -5.14
C LEU A 36 5.19 -0.59 -4.23
N VAL A 37 5.01 -0.42 -2.92
CA VAL A 37 5.87 -1.02 -1.90
C VAL A 37 5.06 -2.05 -1.13
N PRO A 38 5.37 -3.35 -1.25
CA PRO A 38 4.64 -4.39 -0.53
C PRO A 38 5.02 -4.36 0.95
N LEU A 39 4.01 -4.34 1.83
CA LEU A 39 4.21 -4.44 3.27
C LEU A 39 4.29 -5.92 3.68
N VAL A 40 5.47 -6.51 3.42
CA VAL A 40 5.80 -7.87 3.87
C VAL A 40 5.94 -7.92 5.39
N ASP A 41 5.77 -9.11 5.96
CA ASP A 41 5.80 -9.33 7.41
C ASP A 41 7.12 -8.84 8.02
N GLU A 42 8.24 -9.06 7.33
CA GLU A 42 9.57 -8.64 7.77
C GLU A 42 9.72 -7.12 7.83
N LEU A 43 9.09 -6.37 6.91
CA LEU A 43 9.08 -4.91 6.93
C LEU A 43 8.17 -4.40 8.06
N PHE A 44 7.02 -5.05 8.25
CA PHE A 44 6.11 -4.73 9.36
C PHE A 44 6.81 -4.94 10.70
N GLU A 45 7.46 -6.07 10.93
CA GLU A 45 8.23 -6.36 12.15
C GLU A 45 9.38 -5.36 12.38
N GLU A 46 10.11 -4.98 11.32
CA GLU A 46 11.18 -3.98 11.42
C GLU A 46 10.64 -2.62 11.90
N LEU A 47 9.51 -2.16 11.36
CA LEU A 47 8.89 -0.89 11.76
C LEU A 47 8.46 -0.89 13.24
N HIS A 48 8.08 -2.04 13.79
CA HIS A 48 7.74 -2.18 15.21
C HIS A 48 8.97 -2.32 16.10
N SER A 49 10.07 -2.86 15.58
CA SER A 49 11.33 -3.05 16.33
C SER A 49 12.13 -1.76 16.53
N VAL A 50 11.93 -0.77 15.66
CA VAL A 50 12.63 0.54 15.69
C VAL A 50 11.82 1.61 16.44
N GLY A 51 10.55 1.34 16.75
CA GLY A 51 9.71 2.26 17.52
C GLY A 51 10.15 2.36 19.00
N PRO A 52 9.99 3.52 19.65
CA PRO A 52 10.29 3.66 21.08
C PRO A 52 9.41 2.68 21.86
N ASP A 53 9.97 1.98 22.87
CA ASP A 53 9.38 1.01 23.81
C ASP A 53 7.84 1.08 24.01
N CYS A 54 7.08 0.74 22.96
CA CYS A 54 5.64 0.71 22.99
C CYS A 54 5.26 -0.76 23.02
N ILE A 55 4.82 -1.21 24.19
CA ILE A 55 3.99 -2.42 24.34
C ILE A 55 3.03 -2.45 23.15
N ALA A 56 3.09 -3.51 22.36
CA ALA A 56 2.37 -3.67 21.09
C ALA A 56 0.87 -3.37 21.25
N GLN A 57 0.50 -2.11 21.13
CA GLN A 57 -0.87 -1.69 20.92
C GLN A 57 -1.01 -1.50 19.43
N SER A 58 -1.18 -2.65 18.76
CA SER A 58 -1.99 -2.71 17.56
C SER A 58 -3.38 -2.23 17.97
N ASP A 59 -3.64 -0.93 17.94
CA ASP A 59 -4.96 -0.48 17.55
C ASP A 59 -4.89 -0.48 16.02
N PRO A 60 -5.16 -1.61 15.34
CA PRO A 60 -5.46 -1.52 13.92
C PRO A 60 -6.59 -0.52 13.78
N LEU A 61 -6.46 0.42 12.84
CA LEU A 61 -7.64 1.12 12.36
C LEU A 61 -8.65 0.06 11.93
N ASP A 62 -9.89 0.16 12.43
CA ASP A 62 -10.93 -0.83 12.15
C ASP A 62 -10.98 -1.15 10.65
N GLY A 63 -10.91 -2.45 10.32
CA GLY A 63 -10.89 -2.94 8.94
C GLY A 63 -9.51 -3.13 8.32
N PHE A 64 -8.41 -2.82 9.01
CA PHE A 64 -7.04 -3.09 8.53
C PHE A 64 -6.34 -4.15 9.38
N CYS A 65 -5.58 -5.04 8.74
CA CYS A 65 -4.79 -6.09 9.38
C CYS A 65 -3.37 -5.61 9.75
N LYS A 66 -2.75 -4.73 8.95
CA LYS A 66 -1.36 -4.29 9.09
C LYS A 66 -1.18 -2.76 9.18
N LEU A 67 -2.27 -1.98 9.19
CA LEU A 67 -2.18 -0.54 9.42
C LEU A 67 -2.07 -0.22 10.92
N SER A 68 -0.85 -0.14 11.44
CA SER A 68 -0.54 0.20 12.83
C SER A 68 0.05 1.61 12.98
N LYS A 69 0.15 2.13 14.21
CA LYS A 69 0.71 3.46 14.50
C LYS A 69 2.11 3.68 13.89
N PRO A 70 3.09 2.75 14.00
CA PRO A 70 4.38 2.90 13.32
C PRO A 70 4.26 2.99 11.80
N VAL A 71 3.36 2.22 11.19
CA VAL A 71 3.12 2.25 9.74
C VAL A 71 2.51 3.60 9.34
N ILE A 72 1.47 4.07 10.05
CA ILE A 72 0.84 5.37 9.81
C ILE A 72 1.87 6.50 9.88
N ALA A 73 2.73 6.52 10.89
CA ALA A 73 3.76 7.55 11.03
C ALA A 73 4.72 7.60 9.82
N GLN A 74 5.10 6.44 9.26
CA GLN A 74 5.90 6.40 8.03
C GLN A 74 5.14 6.93 6.81
N LEU A 75 3.85 6.61 6.70
CA LEU A 75 3.00 7.06 5.60
C LEU A 75 2.73 8.56 5.66
N GLU A 76 2.52 9.12 6.86
CA GLU A 76 2.41 10.56 7.08
C GLU A 76 3.69 11.27 6.65
N MET A 77 4.86 10.80 7.09
CA MET A 77 6.15 11.36 6.68
C MET A 77 6.33 11.31 5.16
N LEU A 78 6.10 10.14 4.55
CA LEU A 78 6.20 9.97 3.09
C LEU A 78 5.21 10.86 2.34
N SER A 79 4.01 11.09 2.89
CA SER A 79 2.98 11.89 2.24
C SER A 79 3.32 13.38 2.13
N ASN A 80 4.33 13.86 2.86
CA ASN A 80 4.89 15.20 2.67
C ASN A 80 5.67 15.34 1.35
N LEU A 81 6.10 14.23 0.76
CA LEU A 81 6.80 14.19 -0.54
C LEU A 81 5.83 14.01 -1.72
N GLY A 82 4.58 13.64 -1.47
CA GLY A 82 3.54 13.43 -2.48
C GLY A 82 2.41 12.56 -1.96
N ALA A 83 1.30 12.47 -2.70
CA ALA A 83 0.16 11.67 -2.28
C ALA A 83 0.50 10.18 -2.16
N VAL A 84 0.05 9.54 -1.08
CA VAL A 84 0.32 8.14 -0.75
C VAL A 84 -0.98 7.47 -0.32
N ALA A 85 -1.23 6.26 -0.82
CA ALA A 85 -2.29 5.39 -0.33
C ALA A 85 -1.71 4.13 0.30
N TYR A 86 -2.42 3.59 1.28
CA TYR A 86 -2.25 2.26 1.78
C TYR A 86 -3.49 1.44 1.47
N VAL A 87 -3.29 0.22 1.00
CA VAL A 87 -4.36 -0.69 0.60
C VAL A 87 -4.15 -2.07 1.19
N GLU A 88 -5.26 -2.67 1.59
CA GLU A 88 -5.34 -4.09 1.93
C GLU A 88 -6.47 -4.75 1.18
N ALA A 89 -6.24 -5.96 0.69
CA ALA A 89 -7.32 -6.85 0.30
C ALA A 89 -6.99 -8.27 0.74
N GLU A 90 -7.99 -8.97 1.26
CA GLU A 90 -7.90 -10.38 1.61
C GLU A 90 -9.18 -11.07 1.14
N PHE A 91 -9.05 -12.02 0.20
CA PHE A 91 -10.14 -12.85 -0.27
C PHE A 91 -9.89 -14.31 0.14
N PHE A 92 -10.53 -14.77 1.21
CA PHE A 92 -10.46 -16.16 1.66
C PHE A 92 -11.85 -16.80 1.72
N GLY A 93 -12.06 -17.91 1.01
CA GLY A 93 -13.31 -18.66 1.07
C GLY A 93 -14.56 -17.94 0.50
N GLY A 94 -14.39 -16.86 -0.28
CA GLY A 94 -15.51 -16.11 -0.88
C GLY A 94 -16.04 -14.95 -0.04
N MET A 95 -15.54 -14.79 1.19
CA MET A 95 -15.61 -13.51 1.91
C MET A 95 -14.27 -12.81 1.70
N GLY A 96 -14.32 -11.59 1.17
CA GLY A 96 -13.13 -10.76 1.12
C GLY A 96 -13.47 -9.30 1.27
N GLY A 97 -12.65 -8.62 2.06
CA GLY A 97 -12.75 -7.19 2.28
C GLY A 97 -11.63 -6.48 1.56
N GLN A 98 -11.90 -5.25 1.11
CA GLN A 98 -10.85 -4.32 0.76
C GLN A 98 -10.90 -3.14 1.70
N SER A 99 -9.73 -2.66 2.09
CA SER A 99 -9.58 -1.52 2.95
C SER A 99 -8.57 -0.57 2.34
N SER A 100 -8.86 0.73 2.40
CA SER A 100 -7.97 1.74 1.83
C SER A 100 -8.02 3.06 2.59
N ILE A 101 -6.90 3.77 2.55
CA ILE A 101 -6.71 5.06 3.19
C ILE A 101 -5.58 5.81 2.46
N ALA A 102 -5.67 7.12 2.36
CA ALA A 102 -4.62 7.92 1.72
C ALA A 102 -4.30 9.19 2.50
N TRP A 103 -3.04 9.61 2.39
CA TRP A 103 -2.50 10.81 2.99
C TRP A 103 -1.93 11.76 1.94
N ILE A 104 -2.07 13.05 2.21
CA ILE A 104 -1.46 14.15 1.46
C ILE A 104 -0.93 15.15 2.50
N ASN A 105 0.32 15.58 2.36
CA ASN A 105 0.95 16.59 3.23
C ASN A 105 0.87 16.25 4.73
N GLY A 106 1.11 14.98 5.09
CA GLY A 106 1.14 14.51 6.47
C GLY A 106 -0.24 14.30 7.10
N SER A 107 -1.33 14.42 6.36
CA SER A 107 -2.70 14.27 6.88
C SER A 107 -3.53 13.33 6.05
N VAL A 108 -4.47 12.62 6.69
CA VAL A 108 -5.45 11.77 6.00
C VAL A 108 -6.29 12.63 5.05
N SER A 109 -6.33 12.23 3.79
CA SER A 109 -7.05 12.90 2.70
C SER A 109 -8.21 12.08 2.14
N PHE A 110 -8.21 10.77 2.39
CA PHE A 110 -9.26 9.83 1.99
C PHE A 110 -9.27 8.64 2.96
N GLY A 111 -10.46 8.12 3.27
CA GLY A 111 -10.64 6.97 4.14
C GLY A 111 -10.54 7.30 5.64
N PRO A 112 -10.47 6.28 6.51
CA PRO A 112 -10.47 4.85 6.18
C PRO A 112 -11.76 4.41 5.47
N GLU A 113 -11.63 3.64 4.40
CA GLU A 113 -12.73 3.07 3.63
C GLU A 113 -12.66 1.54 3.69
N HIS A 114 -13.79 0.89 3.93
CA HIS A 114 -13.93 -0.57 3.87
C HIS A 114 -15.12 -0.94 2.99
N ALA A 115 -14.84 -1.44 1.80
CA ALA A 115 -15.85 -1.74 0.77
C ALA A 115 -15.27 -2.70 -0.27
N GLU A 116 -16.12 -3.34 -1.08
CA GLU A 116 -15.67 -4.21 -2.18
C GLU A 116 -14.86 -3.46 -3.25
N ASP A 117 -14.98 -2.13 -3.34
CA ASP A 117 -14.32 -1.26 -4.31
C ASP A 117 -13.37 -0.24 -3.65
N ALA A 118 -13.02 -0.43 -2.36
CA ALA A 118 -12.22 0.52 -1.59
C ALA A 118 -10.88 0.85 -2.28
N ILE A 119 -10.22 -0.13 -2.92
CA ILE A 119 -8.97 0.10 -3.64
C ILE A 119 -9.20 0.99 -4.86
N ASN A 120 -10.22 0.70 -5.68
CA ASN A 120 -10.51 1.53 -6.85
C ASN A 120 -10.81 2.99 -6.46
N LYS A 121 -11.58 3.20 -5.39
CA LYS A 121 -11.88 4.54 -4.88
C LYS A 121 -10.62 5.32 -4.46
N VAL A 122 -9.70 4.70 -3.71
CA VAL A 122 -8.48 5.38 -3.29
C VAL A 122 -7.53 5.63 -4.46
N LEU A 123 -7.48 4.73 -5.44
CA LEU A 123 -6.65 4.91 -6.64
C LEU A 123 -7.19 6.07 -7.49
N LEU A 124 -8.51 6.16 -7.64
CA LEU A 124 -9.16 7.30 -8.29
C LEU A 124 -8.82 8.61 -7.55
N HIS A 125 -8.86 8.61 -6.21
CA HIS A 125 -8.46 9.76 -5.39
C HIS A 125 -6.99 10.15 -5.58
N LEU A 126 -6.08 9.19 -5.76
CA LEU A 126 -4.69 9.46 -6.12
C LEU A 126 -4.52 9.99 -7.55
N GLY A 127 -5.56 9.96 -8.39
CA GLY A 127 -5.53 10.37 -9.78
C GLY A 127 -5.09 9.27 -10.74
N VAL A 128 -5.29 8.00 -10.39
CA VAL A 128 -5.18 6.88 -11.34
C VAL A 128 -6.33 6.98 -12.34
N GLN A 129 -6.03 6.76 -13.62
CA GLN A 129 -7.03 6.77 -14.67
C GLN A 129 -7.39 5.34 -15.08
N ALA A 130 -8.68 5.01 -15.01
CA ALA A 130 -9.23 3.80 -15.60
C ALA A 130 -9.02 3.79 -17.14
N LYS A 131 -8.55 2.67 -17.69
CA LYS A 131 -8.32 2.46 -19.12
C LYS A 131 -9.47 1.67 -19.73
N ARG A 132 -10.35 2.34 -20.50
CA ARG A 132 -11.44 1.71 -21.28
C ARG A 132 -12.27 0.71 -20.44
N LYS A 133 -12.07 -0.59 -20.65
CA LYS A 133 -12.83 -1.71 -20.05
C LYS A 133 -12.24 -2.20 -18.72
N HIS A 134 -11.24 -1.50 -18.18
CA HIS A 134 -10.56 -1.83 -16.94
C HIS A 134 -10.86 -0.75 -15.90
N ASP A 135 -11.01 -1.16 -14.65
CA ASP A 135 -11.05 -0.25 -13.50
C ASP A 135 -9.65 0.28 -13.16
N GLU A 136 -9.54 1.11 -12.13
CA GLU A 136 -8.27 1.68 -11.68
C GLU A 136 -7.27 0.60 -11.29
N PHE A 137 -7.72 -0.43 -10.58
CA PHE A 137 -6.92 -1.56 -10.12
C PHE A 137 -6.25 -2.31 -11.29
N ASP A 138 -7.03 -2.71 -12.29
CA ASP A 138 -6.56 -3.40 -13.48
C ASP A 138 -5.68 -2.47 -14.33
N SER A 139 -6.07 -1.19 -14.45
CA SER A 139 -5.34 -0.19 -15.24
C SER A 139 -3.97 0.15 -14.67
N LEU A 140 -3.77 -0.07 -13.37
CA LEU A 140 -2.51 0.10 -12.68
C LEU A 140 -1.65 -1.18 -12.69
N GLY A 141 -2.24 -2.32 -13.07
CA GLY A 141 -1.59 -3.61 -13.15
C GLY A 141 -1.51 -4.37 -11.82
N LEU A 142 -2.36 -4.04 -10.84
CA LEU A 142 -2.38 -4.68 -9.51
C LEU A 142 -2.84 -6.16 -9.55
N GLY A 143 -3.40 -6.61 -10.67
CA GLY A 143 -3.69 -8.02 -10.93
C GLY A 143 -2.45 -8.87 -11.28
N ARG A 144 -1.26 -8.28 -11.44
CA ARG A 144 -0.04 -9.00 -11.86
C ARG A 144 0.38 -10.09 -10.87
N TYR A 145 0.26 -9.82 -9.57
CA TYR A 145 0.54 -10.78 -8.52
C TYR A 145 -0.58 -10.80 -7.48
N ARG A 146 -0.92 -12.01 -7.02
CA ARG A 146 -2.04 -12.23 -6.10
C ARG A 146 -1.66 -12.25 -4.61
N HIS A 147 -0.37 -12.20 -4.29
CA HIS A 147 0.14 -12.27 -2.92
C HIS A 147 1.17 -11.16 -2.70
N THR A 148 1.12 -10.48 -1.55
CA THR A 148 2.08 -9.43 -1.13
C THR A 148 3.54 -9.89 -1.32
N LYS A 149 3.86 -11.13 -0.92
CA LYS A 149 5.23 -11.69 -1.04
C LYS A 149 5.68 -11.85 -2.50
N SER A 150 4.76 -12.10 -3.43
CA SER A 150 5.08 -12.20 -4.86
C SER A 150 5.49 -10.84 -5.45
N TRP A 151 4.92 -9.75 -4.98
CA TRP A 151 5.37 -8.39 -5.33
C TRP A 151 6.80 -8.14 -4.86
N PHE A 152 7.14 -8.53 -3.63
CA PHE A 152 8.49 -8.36 -3.06
C PHE A 152 9.57 -9.17 -3.79
N ASN A 153 9.24 -10.37 -4.29
CA ASN A 153 10.17 -11.26 -4.96
C ASN A 153 10.37 -10.94 -6.45
N THR A 154 9.74 -9.89 -6.98
CA THR A 154 9.89 -9.51 -8.38
C THR A 154 11.29 -8.95 -8.65
N GLU A 155 12.00 -9.52 -9.62
CA GLU A 155 13.31 -9.01 -10.03
C GLU A 155 13.20 -7.59 -10.61
N ARG A 156 14.23 -6.76 -10.35
CA ARG A 156 14.36 -5.43 -10.97
C ARG A 156 14.41 -5.61 -12.48
N ARG A 157 13.29 -5.44 -13.18
CA ARG A 157 13.36 -5.05 -14.59
C ARG A 157 13.96 -3.65 -14.60
N LYS A 158 15.25 -3.59 -14.92
CA LYS A 158 15.91 -2.33 -15.29
C LYS A 158 15.11 -1.69 -16.43
N PRO A 159 14.99 -0.35 -16.45
CA PRO A 159 14.39 0.38 -17.56
C PRO A 159 15.08 0.04 -18.88
#